data_AF-A0A8J7AKV7-F1
#
_entry.id   AF-A0A8J7AKV7-F1
#
_cell.length_a   1.000
_cell.length_b   1.000
_cell.length_c   1.000
_cell.angle_alpha   90.00
_cell.angle_beta   90.00
_cell.angle_gamma   90.00
#
_symmetry.space_group_name_H-M   'P 1'
#
loop_
_entity.id
_entity.type
_entity.pdbx_description
1 polymer ?
#
loop_
_entity_poly.entity_id
_entity_poly.type
_entity_poly.pdbx_seq_one_letter_code
_entity_poly.pdbx_strand_id
1 'polypeptide(L)'
;MGLTVEQPPTPALAAGFHQSWQVLTDALGPLPGSQRRHYATLLLTRLIAVAALQQRGYLSGDEWYLHNQFGQSQQRELDGFFAQVLQPLYQQGFTLPVEERSPTFAQRFGPLPFVPTGPFRFTDLDQRWGHIPLPDAAFEPALHWLADLAAAAPARLDAGLGILLEQAVNGYDGAAVATPEPLLEALCDRTIHATLLDRAEALLGHRPKSTDQLLKELSPGEAGALLIELGQLTLLDPACGSGRFLVAALNQLIDLAQQLRAIAAPNSIATVPAKPVSAKTIPDWAKLSPDGARLGPTLGLYHHLATHALYGLDLWPPAVELARLRLWLQGVQHTSRPAELASLPDLTLTVLQGNALVGLVRVDDERFDQVQPKRGAKAKTPEPEALLQGNLLQPLIADNYQSVLAERQVRLEHYRSQTQLLAEVGNVPAYAQADFLRDRLDELNTIAHAKLTHLLWSECSQQLGLRTLDPAGS
;
A
#
# COMPACT_ATOMS: atom_id res chain seq x y z
N MET A 1 -14.11 -2.28 -21.07
CA MET A 1 -14.95 -3.18 -20.23
C MET A 1 -14.77 -2.67 -18.81
N GLY A 2 -15.68 -1.81 -18.36
CA GLY A 2 -15.60 -1.13 -17.07
C GLY A 2 -16.04 -2.05 -15.92
N LEU A 3 -15.29 -1.95 -14.82
CA LEU A 3 -15.60 -2.24 -13.42
C LEU A 3 -16.63 -3.36 -13.16
N THR A 4 -16.11 -4.53 -12.81
CA THR A 4 -16.85 -5.63 -12.19
C THR A 4 -17.41 -5.15 -10.85
N VAL A 5 -18.73 -5.02 -10.77
CA VAL A 5 -19.48 -4.82 -9.53
C VAL A 5 -18.96 -5.78 -8.47
N GLU A 6 -18.35 -5.26 -7.40
CA GLU A 6 -18.11 -6.05 -6.19
C GLU A 6 -19.47 -6.39 -5.60
N GLN A 7 -19.98 -7.59 -5.89
CA GLN A 7 -21.12 -8.10 -5.14
C GLN A 7 -20.69 -8.25 -3.67
N PRO A 8 -21.54 -7.85 -2.71
CA PRO A 8 -21.23 -8.03 -1.32
C PRO A 8 -20.97 -9.52 -1.05
N PRO A 9 -19.88 -9.84 -0.32
CA PRO A 9 -19.58 -11.21 0.08
C PRO A 9 -20.75 -11.77 0.88
N THR A 10 -20.95 -13.08 0.81
CA THR A 10 -21.95 -13.74 1.65
C THR A 10 -21.61 -13.52 3.14
N PRO A 11 -22.61 -13.47 4.03
CA PRO A 11 -22.35 -13.37 5.48
C PRO A 11 -21.43 -14.48 6.00
N ALA A 12 -21.47 -15.67 5.37
CA ALA A 12 -20.59 -16.79 5.69
C ALA A 12 -19.11 -16.48 5.37
N LEU A 13 -18.82 -15.88 4.20
CA LEU A 13 -17.45 -15.48 3.85
C LEU A 13 -16.91 -14.39 4.77
N ALA A 14 -17.76 -13.45 5.22
CA ALA A 14 -17.39 -12.44 6.20
C ALA A 14 -17.08 -13.05 7.58
N ALA A 15 -17.93 -13.96 8.05
CA ALA A 15 -17.69 -14.69 9.29
C ALA A 15 -16.42 -15.55 9.23
N GLY A 16 -16.19 -16.25 8.11
CA GLY A 16 -15.00 -17.06 7.90
C GLY A 16 -13.70 -16.25 7.91
N PHE A 17 -13.69 -15.07 7.29
CA PHE A 17 -12.55 -14.14 7.37
C PHE A 17 -12.29 -13.73 8.84
N HIS A 18 -13.33 -13.28 9.53
CA HIS A 18 -13.20 -12.79 10.91
C HIS A 18 -12.75 -13.90 11.86
N GLN A 19 -13.27 -15.12 11.69
CA GLN A 19 -12.82 -16.30 12.44
C GLN A 19 -11.35 -16.60 12.17
N SER A 20 -10.93 -16.58 10.91
CA SER A 20 -9.54 -16.82 10.51
C SER A 20 -8.57 -15.83 11.15
N TRP A 21 -8.94 -14.53 11.09
CA TRP A 21 -8.15 -13.47 11.69
C TRP A 21 -8.09 -13.56 13.21
N GLN A 22 -9.22 -13.87 13.85
CA GLN A 22 -9.29 -14.02 15.31
C GLN A 22 -8.45 -15.19 15.80
N VAL A 23 -8.53 -16.35 15.15
CA VAL A 23 -7.76 -17.54 15.52
C VAL A 23 -6.24 -17.30 15.37
N LEU A 24 -5.81 -16.67 14.27
CA LEU A 24 -4.41 -16.26 14.09
C LEU A 24 -3.96 -15.26 15.16
N THR A 25 -4.83 -14.31 15.50
CA THR A 25 -4.59 -13.33 16.57
C THR A 25 -4.40 -14.07 17.90
N ASP A 26 -5.30 -14.96 18.27
CA ASP A 26 -5.24 -15.68 19.54
C ASP A 26 -4.02 -16.60 19.66
N ALA A 27 -3.59 -17.22 18.56
CA ALA A 27 -2.35 -18.01 18.51
C ALA A 27 -1.09 -17.18 18.80
N LEU A 28 -1.12 -15.87 18.50
CA LEU A 28 -0.08 -14.90 18.83
C LEU A 28 -0.24 -14.32 20.26
N GLY A 29 -0.83 -15.10 21.17
CA GLY A 29 -1.05 -14.81 22.59
C GLY A 29 0.11 -14.19 23.38
N PRO A 30 1.39 -14.50 23.10
CA PRO A 30 2.51 -13.86 23.79
C PRO A 30 2.76 -12.38 23.43
N LEU A 31 2.22 -11.89 22.31
CA LEU A 31 2.49 -10.54 21.81
C LEU A 31 1.55 -9.49 22.44
N PRO A 32 2.00 -8.21 22.54
CA PRO A 32 1.12 -7.08 22.88
C PRO A 32 -0.07 -6.98 21.92
N GLY A 33 -1.25 -6.60 22.41
CA GLY A 33 -2.51 -6.68 21.64
C GLY A 33 -2.52 -5.91 20.30
N SER A 34 -1.83 -4.77 20.20
CA SER A 34 -1.70 -4.04 18.93
C SER A 34 -0.80 -4.77 17.93
N GLN A 35 0.35 -5.28 18.37
CA GLN A 35 1.31 -6.00 17.53
C GLN A 35 0.80 -7.39 17.11
N ARG A 36 0.07 -8.07 17.99
CA ARG A 36 -0.60 -9.34 17.73
C ARG A 36 -1.53 -9.25 16.52
N ARG A 37 -2.39 -8.24 16.51
CA ARG A 37 -3.34 -7.99 15.42
C ARG A 37 -2.64 -7.59 14.12
N HIS A 38 -1.58 -6.78 14.20
CA HIS A 38 -0.77 -6.45 13.03
C HIS A 38 -0.13 -7.69 12.43
N TYR A 39 0.50 -8.53 13.26
CA TYR A 39 1.16 -9.72 12.74
C TYR A 39 0.18 -10.78 12.22
N ALA A 40 -0.94 -11.02 12.90
CA ALA A 40 -2.01 -11.87 12.38
C ALA A 40 -2.53 -11.39 11.02
N THR A 41 -2.69 -10.08 10.84
CA THR A 41 -3.11 -9.48 9.56
C THR A 41 -2.06 -9.70 8.48
N LEU A 42 -0.77 -9.51 8.78
CA LEU A 42 0.33 -9.78 7.84
C LEU A 42 0.38 -11.26 7.42
N LEU A 43 0.19 -12.19 8.36
CA LEU A 43 0.12 -13.62 8.04
C LEU A 43 -1.07 -13.93 7.13
N LEU A 44 -2.24 -13.40 7.44
CA LEU A 44 -3.45 -13.60 6.63
C LEU A 44 -3.31 -12.98 5.24
N THR A 45 -2.74 -11.78 5.11
CA THR A 45 -2.52 -11.13 3.80
C THR A 45 -1.59 -11.94 2.92
N ARG A 46 -0.56 -12.56 3.50
CA ARG A 46 0.35 -13.47 2.79
C ARG A 46 -0.34 -14.74 2.31
N LEU A 47 -1.21 -15.33 3.12
CA LEU A 47 -2.02 -16.48 2.69
C LEU A 47 -2.93 -16.10 1.52
N ILE A 48 -3.63 -14.96 1.61
CA ILE A 48 -4.46 -14.42 0.52
C ILE A 48 -3.62 -14.18 -0.74
N ALA A 49 -2.41 -13.66 -0.59
CA ALA A 49 -1.52 -13.40 -1.72
C ALA A 49 -1.07 -14.69 -2.40
N VAL A 50 -0.70 -15.74 -1.65
CA VAL A 50 -0.38 -17.06 -2.25
C VAL A 50 -1.61 -17.64 -2.93
N ALA A 51 -2.79 -17.54 -2.30
CA ALA A 51 -4.06 -17.97 -2.89
C ALA A 51 -4.35 -17.26 -4.23
N ALA A 52 -4.08 -15.95 -4.32
CA ALA A 52 -4.22 -15.19 -5.55
C ALA A 52 -3.25 -15.67 -6.64
N LEU A 53 -2.01 -16.03 -6.28
CA LEU A 53 -1.02 -16.56 -7.22
C LEU A 53 -1.38 -17.97 -7.73
N GLN A 54 -1.88 -18.87 -6.88
CA GLN A 54 -2.34 -20.21 -7.32
C GLN A 54 -3.55 -20.10 -8.26
N GLN A 55 -4.51 -19.21 -7.99
CA GLN A 55 -5.66 -19.00 -8.88
C GLN A 55 -5.25 -18.48 -10.26
N ARG A 56 -4.12 -17.75 -10.35
CA ARG A 56 -3.52 -17.35 -11.64
C ARG A 56 -2.74 -18.45 -12.34
N GLY A 57 -2.61 -19.63 -11.72
CA GLY A 57 -1.76 -20.70 -12.21
C GLY A 57 -0.27 -20.40 -12.11
N TYR A 58 0.13 -19.36 -11.35
CA TYR A 58 1.53 -18.94 -11.25
C TYR A 58 2.38 -19.85 -10.36
N LEU A 59 1.74 -20.76 -9.63
CA LEU A 59 2.39 -21.76 -8.78
C LEU A 59 2.41 -23.12 -9.50
N SER A 60 3.02 -23.17 -10.70
CA SER A 60 3.10 -24.38 -11.54
C SER A 60 1.74 -24.93 -12.02
N GLY A 61 0.71 -24.10 -12.06
CA GLY A 61 -0.67 -24.55 -12.33
C GLY A 61 -1.33 -25.29 -11.17
N ASP A 62 -0.73 -25.36 -9.98
CA ASP A 62 -1.35 -25.95 -8.80
C ASP A 62 -2.37 -24.97 -8.19
N GLU A 63 -3.65 -25.20 -8.46
CA GLU A 63 -4.78 -24.41 -7.92
C GLU A 63 -5.04 -24.64 -6.43
N TRP A 64 -4.39 -25.63 -5.80
CA TRP A 64 -4.52 -25.99 -4.38
C TRP A 64 -3.17 -25.96 -3.65
N TYR A 65 -2.22 -25.17 -4.14
CA TYR A 65 -0.84 -25.13 -3.65
C TYR A 65 -0.71 -25.01 -2.13
N LEU A 66 -1.39 -24.04 -1.50
CA LEU A 66 -1.34 -23.87 -0.04
C LEU A 66 -1.82 -25.12 0.70
N HIS A 67 -2.95 -25.70 0.29
CA HIS A 67 -3.54 -26.89 0.92
C HIS A 67 -2.65 -28.13 0.73
N ASN A 68 -2.06 -28.28 -0.46
CA ASN A 68 -1.11 -29.36 -0.74
C ASN A 68 0.13 -29.24 0.14
N GLN A 69 0.69 -28.03 0.28
CA GLN A 69 1.84 -27.79 1.15
C GLN A 69 1.51 -28.00 2.63
N PHE A 70 0.31 -27.63 3.08
CA PHE A 70 -0.19 -27.87 4.43
C PHE A 70 -0.31 -29.36 4.74
N GLY A 71 -0.96 -30.14 3.87
CA GLY A 71 -1.08 -31.59 4.04
C GLY A 71 0.28 -32.29 4.06
N GLN A 72 1.22 -31.85 3.22
CA GLN A 72 2.59 -32.37 3.21
C GLN A 72 3.41 -31.96 4.45
N SER A 73 3.19 -30.79 5.05
CA SER A 73 3.87 -30.43 6.30
C SER A 73 3.40 -31.29 7.46
N GLN A 74 2.09 -31.53 7.58
CA GLN A 74 1.52 -32.37 8.64
C GLN A 74 2.05 -33.81 8.63
N GLN A 75 2.38 -34.35 7.45
CA GLN A 75 2.98 -35.68 7.32
C GLN A 75 4.46 -35.74 7.75
N ARG A 76 5.16 -34.60 7.75
CA ARG A 76 6.58 -34.50 8.09
C ARG A 76 6.79 -34.21 9.55
N GLU A 77 6.08 -33.21 10.07
CA GLU A 77 6.25 -32.73 11.44
C GLU A 77 4.95 -32.10 11.95
N LEU A 78 4.66 -32.31 13.23
CA LEU A 78 3.56 -31.64 13.93
C LEU A 78 3.84 -30.13 13.96
N ASP A 79 2.83 -29.31 13.67
CA ASP A 79 2.94 -27.84 13.74
C ASP A 79 4.04 -27.26 12.84
N GLY A 80 4.35 -27.96 11.75
CA GLY A 80 5.43 -27.62 10.82
C GLY A 80 5.03 -26.59 9.76
N PHE A 81 3.75 -26.25 9.59
CA PHE A 81 3.31 -25.42 8.47
C PHE A 81 3.92 -24.03 8.50
N PHE A 82 3.88 -23.35 9.64
CA PHE A 82 4.41 -21.99 9.73
C PHE A 82 5.93 -21.95 9.50
N ALA A 83 6.68 -22.71 10.29
CA ALA A 83 8.14 -22.68 10.29
C ALA A 83 8.76 -23.31 9.04
N GLN A 84 8.12 -24.34 8.47
CA GLN A 84 8.73 -25.10 7.37
C GLN A 84 8.10 -24.84 6.01
N VAL A 85 6.91 -24.24 5.94
CA VAL A 85 6.27 -23.89 4.66
C VAL A 85 6.22 -22.38 4.51
N LEU A 86 5.46 -21.68 5.36
CA LEU A 86 5.19 -20.26 5.18
C LEU A 86 6.46 -19.41 5.26
N GLN A 87 7.30 -19.64 6.27
CA GLN A 87 8.55 -18.90 6.42
C GLN A 87 9.50 -19.07 5.22
N PRO A 88 9.85 -20.30 4.78
CA PRO A 88 10.67 -20.47 3.58
C PRO A 88 10.05 -19.88 2.31
N LEU A 89 8.72 -19.94 2.15
CA LEU A 89 8.05 -19.32 1.01
C LEU A 89 8.28 -17.80 0.98
N TYR A 90 8.15 -17.10 2.10
CA TYR A 90 8.24 -15.64 2.14
C TYR A 90 9.69 -15.14 2.27
N GLN A 91 10.59 -15.93 2.85
CA GLN A 91 12.01 -15.56 3.01
C GLN A 91 12.89 -15.93 1.82
N GLN A 92 12.51 -16.96 1.06
CA GLN A 92 13.32 -17.47 -0.05
C GLN A 92 12.50 -17.67 -1.32
N GLY A 93 11.31 -18.25 -1.19
CA GLY A 93 10.49 -18.66 -2.33
C GLY A 93 10.05 -17.52 -3.23
N PHE A 94 9.42 -16.49 -2.67
CA PHE A 94 8.95 -15.34 -3.43
C PHE A 94 9.98 -14.20 -3.48
N THR A 95 10.87 -14.09 -2.50
CA THR A 95 11.73 -12.92 -2.30
C THR A 95 13.16 -13.09 -2.78
N LEU A 96 13.64 -14.30 -3.07
CA LEU A 96 14.93 -14.50 -3.75
C LEU A 96 14.72 -14.71 -5.26
N PRO A 97 15.61 -14.18 -6.12
CA PRO A 97 15.64 -14.52 -7.54
C PRO A 97 15.67 -16.02 -7.77
N VAL A 98 15.08 -16.49 -8.88
CA VAL A 98 14.94 -17.92 -9.17
C VAL A 98 16.31 -18.60 -9.23
N GLU A 99 17.31 -17.90 -9.74
CA GLU A 99 18.68 -18.35 -9.93
C GLU A 99 19.47 -18.49 -8.61
N GLU A 100 19.02 -17.81 -7.55
CA GLU A 100 19.67 -17.80 -6.23
C GLU A 100 19.08 -18.82 -5.26
N ARG A 101 17.99 -19.49 -5.65
CA ARG A 101 17.33 -20.51 -4.81
C ARG A 101 18.08 -21.83 -4.89
N SER A 102 18.19 -22.52 -3.76
CA SER A 102 18.86 -23.82 -3.70
C SER A 102 18.09 -24.90 -4.49
N PRO A 103 18.79 -25.89 -5.08
CA PRO A 103 18.12 -27.00 -5.77
C PRO A 103 17.17 -27.80 -4.86
N THR A 104 17.51 -27.94 -3.58
CA THR A 104 16.67 -28.62 -2.58
C THR A 104 15.40 -27.84 -2.28
N PHE A 105 15.46 -26.51 -2.27
CA PHE A 105 14.27 -25.66 -2.16
C PHE A 105 13.36 -25.84 -3.38
N ALA A 106 13.91 -25.74 -4.59
CA ALA A 106 13.15 -25.89 -5.83
C ALA A 106 12.48 -27.27 -5.94
N GLN A 107 13.14 -28.33 -5.50
CA GLN A 107 12.56 -29.67 -5.44
C GLN A 107 11.39 -29.76 -4.46
N ARG A 108 11.47 -29.05 -3.31
CA ARG A 108 10.45 -29.08 -2.26
C ARG A 108 9.20 -28.25 -2.61
N PHE A 109 9.39 -27.08 -3.22
CA PHE A 109 8.33 -26.09 -3.41
C PHE A 109 7.87 -25.94 -4.86
N GLY A 110 8.58 -26.56 -5.81
CA GLY A 110 8.36 -26.37 -7.24
C GLY A 110 8.84 -24.99 -7.72
N PRO A 111 8.64 -24.68 -9.02
CA PRO A 111 8.94 -23.36 -9.53
C PRO A 111 7.96 -22.32 -8.97
N LEU A 112 8.53 -21.31 -8.31
CA LEU A 112 7.81 -20.16 -7.76
C LEU A 112 8.21 -18.88 -8.51
N PRO A 113 7.31 -17.89 -8.66
CA PRO A 113 7.68 -16.59 -9.19
C PRO A 113 8.61 -15.82 -8.25
N PHE A 114 9.28 -14.80 -8.79
CA PHE A 114 10.00 -13.79 -8.02
C PHE A 114 9.09 -12.56 -7.83
N VAL A 115 8.87 -12.21 -6.57
CA VAL A 115 8.00 -11.12 -6.09
C VAL A 115 8.77 -10.38 -4.97
N PRO A 116 9.66 -9.44 -5.33
CA PRO A 116 10.51 -8.74 -4.36
C PRO A 116 9.74 -7.77 -3.46
N THR A 117 8.54 -7.35 -3.86
CA THR A 117 7.73 -6.32 -3.19
C THR A 117 6.35 -6.86 -2.79
N GLY A 118 5.63 -6.10 -1.97
CA GLY A 118 4.27 -6.44 -1.56
C GLY A 118 4.22 -7.38 -0.34
N PRO A 119 3.22 -8.28 -0.24
CA PRO A 119 2.88 -8.98 1.00
C PRO A 119 3.96 -9.95 1.49
N PHE A 120 4.83 -10.43 0.60
CA PHE A 120 5.89 -11.39 0.95
C PHE A 120 7.16 -10.76 1.49
N ARG A 121 7.25 -9.43 1.47
CA ARG A 121 8.41 -8.71 2.01
C ARG A 121 8.66 -9.13 3.46
N PHE A 122 9.92 -9.36 3.80
CA PHE A 122 10.35 -9.58 5.18
C PHE A 122 10.28 -8.27 5.98
N THR A 123 9.63 -8.31 7.15
CA THR A 123 9.32 -7.11 7.94
C THR A 123 9.94 -7.17 9.34
N ASP A 124 9.95 -6.04 10.05
CA ASP A 124 10.31 -5.96 11.47
C ASP A 124 9.48 -6.93 12.35
N LEU A 125 8.24 -7.24 11.96
CA LEU A 125 7.42 -8.21 12.67
C LEU A 125 7.98 -9.62 12.53
N ASP A 126 8.48 -9.98 11.35
CA ASP A 126 9.10 -11.29 11.15
C ASP A 126 10.43 -11.39 11.89
N GLN A 127 11.22 -10.31 11.88
CA GLN A 127 12.47 -10.27 12.64
C GLN A 127 12.24 -10.43 14.14
N ARG A 128 11.25 -9.71 14.69
CA ARG A 128 10.95 -9.72 16.12
C ARG A 128 10.21 -10.97 16.57
N TRP A 129 9.29 -11.49 15.75
CA TRP A 129 8.29 -12.46 16.20
C TRP A 129 8.23 -13.74 15.35
N GLY A 130 8.96 -13.83 14.25
CA GLY A 130 8.96 -15.02 13.39
C GLY A 130 9.49 -16.27 14.09
N HIS A 131 10.30 -16.13 15.14
CA HIS A 131 10.79 -17.28 15.90
C HIS A 131 9.71 -17.91 16.81
N ILE A 132 8.55 -17.28 16.97
CA ILE A 132 7.46 -17.80 17.82
C ILE A 132 6.79 -18.98 17.09
N PRO A 133 6.71 -20.18 17.70
CA PRO A 133 6.04 -21.31 17.10
C PRO A 133 4.53 -21.05 17.00
N LEU A 134 3.95 -21.37 15.85
CA LEU A 134 2.51 -21.28 15.61
C LEU A 134 1.97 -22.66 15.23
N PRO A 135 0.92 -23.16 15.92
CA PRO A 135 0.37 -24.47 15.63
C PRO A 135 -0.35 -24.49 14.29
N ASP A 136 -0.40 -25.65 13.64
CA ASP A 136 -1.08 -25.82 12.35
C ASP A 136 -2.57 -25.45 12.44
N ALA A 137 -3.19 -25.74 13.59
CA ALA A 137 -4.58 -25.38 13.92
C ALA A 137 -4.86 -23.87 13.82
N ALA A 138 -3.84 -23.01 13.94
CA ALA A 138 -4.01 -21.57 13.77
C ALA A 138 -4.32 -21.17 12.32
N PHE A 139 -3.94 -22.01 11.35
CA PHE A 139 -4.06 -21.74 9.92
C PHE A 139 -5.24 -22.45 9.26
N GLU A 140 -5.77 -23.52 9.87
CA GLU A 140 -6.89 -24.30 9.33
C GLU A 140 -8.11 -23.45 8.95
N PRO A 141 -8.60 -22.51 9.78
CA PRO A 141 -9.75 -21.69 9.41
C PRO A 141 -9.47 -20.82 8.18
N ALA A 142 -8.25 -20.26 8.09
CA ALA A 142 -7.84 -19.43 6.97
C ALA A 142 -7.77 -20.25 5.66
N LEU A 143 -7.23 -21.46 5.72
CA LEU A 143 -7.15 -22.35 4.56
C LEU A 143 -8.55 -22.81 4.10
N HIS A 144 -9.45 -23.11 5.03
CA HIS A 144 -10.84 -23.44 4.70
C HIS A 144 -11.55 -22.24 4.05
N TRP A 145 -11.46 -21.07 4.67
CA TRP A 145 -12.05 -19.84 4.15
C TRP A 145 -11.49 -19.45 2.76
N LEU A 146 -10.20 -19.65 2.52
CA LEU A 146 -9.61 -19.38 1.20
C LEU A 146 -10.14 -20.32 0.11
N ALA A 147 -10.43 -21.59 0.44
CA ALA A 147 -11.07 -22.51 -0.49
C ALA A 147 -12.49 -22.06 -0.83
N ASP A 148 -13.28 -21.65 0.19
CA ASP A 148 -14.62 -21.12 -0.01
C ASP A 148 -14.62 -19.82 -0.84
N LEU A 149 -13.66 -18.93 -0.58
CA LEU A 149 -13.49 -17.70 -1.32
C LEU A 149 -13.14 -17.97 -2.79
N ALA A 150 -12.21 -18.88 -3.05
CA ALA A 150 -11.84 -19.28 -4.41
C ALA A 150 -13.04 -19.90 -5.17
N ALA A 151 -13.86 -20.69 -4.49
CA ALA A 151 -15.09 -21.26 -5.06
C ALA A 151 -16.15 -20.19 -5.37
N ALA A 152 -16.29 -19.18 -4.51
CA ALA A 152 -17.25 -18.09 -4.69
C ALA A 152 -16.82 -17.08 -5.77
N ALA A 153 -15.51 -16.88 -5.95
CA ALA A 153 -14.95 -15.91 -6.89
C ALA A 153 -13.92 -16.56 -7.84
N PRO A 154 -14.31 -17.55 -8.67
CA PRO A 154 -13.39 -18.39 -9.43
C PRO A 154 -12.60 -17.62 -10.50
N ALA A 155 -13.12 -16.48 -10.96
CA ALA A 155 -12.46 -15.63 -11.95
C ALA A 155 -11.44 -14.67 -11.32
N ARG A 156 -11.66 -14.22 -10.08
CA ARG A 156 -10.94 -13.09 -9.49
C ARG A 156 -11.07 -13.07 -7.95
N LEU A 157 -10.06 -13.56 -7.23
CA LEU A 157 -10.04 -13.65 -5.76
C LEU A 157 -10.21 -12.32 -5.03
N ASP A 158 -9.86 -11.18 -5.64
CA ASP A 158 -10.08 -9.87 -5.02
C ASP A 158 -11.51 -9.34 -5.18
N ALA A 159 -12.34 -9.96 -6.03
CA ALA A 159 -13.75 -9.58 -6.16
C ALA A 159 -14.48 -9.83 -4.83
N GLY A 160 -14.98 -8.76 -4.20
CA GLY A 160 -15.68 -8.81 -2.91
C GLY A 160 -14.75 -8.81 -1.69
N LEU A 161 -13.44 -9.06 -1.88
CA LEU A 161 -12.42 -8.85 -0.84
C LEU A 161 -12.38 -7.36 -0.41
N GLY A 162 -12.71 -6.47 -1.34
CA GLY A 162 -12.93 -5.04 -1.13
C GLY A 162 -13.98 -4.67 -0.07
N ILE A 163 -14.97 -5.52 0.14
CA ILE A 163 -16.00 -5.30 1.17
C ILE A 163 -15.60 -6.04 2.45
N LEU A 164 -15.10 -7.28 2.32
CA LEU A 164 -14.66 -8.10 3.45
C LEU A 164 -13.61 -7.41 4.32
N LEU A 165 -12.51 -6.93 3.71
CA LEU A 165 -11.42 -6.35 4.52
C LEU A 165 -11.82 -4.99 5.10
N GLU A 166 -12.76 -4.27 4.48
CA GLU A 166 -13.23 -2.99 5.01
C GLU A 166 -14.17 -3.21 6.19
N GLN A 167 -15.05 -4.21 6.11
CA GLN A 167 -15.86 -4.65 7.26
C GLN A 167 -14.99 -5.12 8.41
N ALA A 168 -13.83 -5.75 8.15
CA ALA A 168 -12.89 -6.12 9.19
C ALA A 168 -12.24 -4.90 9.87
N VAL A 169 -11.97 -3.82 9.10
CA VAL A 169 -11.49 -2.55 9.67
C VAL A 169 -12.60 -1.84 10.46
N ASN A 170 -13.78 -1.69 9.87
CA ASN A 170 -14.90 -0.92 10.44
C ASN A 170 -15.58 -1.66 11.59
N GLY A 171 -15.56 -3.00 11.58
CA GLY A 171 -16.11 -3.87 12.61
C GLY A 171 -15.35 -3.85 13.93
N TYR A 172 -14.16 -3.22 13.96
CA TYR A 172 -13.38 -3.01 15.17
C TYR A 172 -14.16 -2.25 16.27
N ASP A 173 -15.09 -1.37 15.89
CA ASP A 173 -15.91 -0.54 16.81
C ASP A 173 -17.44 -0.80 16.73
N GLY A 174 -17.88 -1.91 16.10
CA GLY A 174 -19.25 -2.41 16.24
C GLY A 174 -20.33 -1.86 15.29
N ALA A 175 -19.97 -1.06 14.27
CA ALA A 175 -20.89 -0.66 13.19
C ALA A 175 -20.22 -0.83 11.82
N ALA A 176 -20.09 -2.07 11.35
CA ALA A 176 -19.46 -2.38 10.07
C ALA A 176 -20.39 -2.04 8.89
N VAL A 177 -20.28 -0.83 8.34
CA VAL A 177 -20.81 -0.52 7.00
C VAL A 177 -19.62 -0.17 6.11
N ALA A 178 -19.44 -0.94 5.03
CA ALA A 178 -18.46 -0.64 3.99
C ALA A 178 -18.86 0.64 3.26
N THR A 179 -17.87 1.44 2.82
CA THR A 179 -18.12 2.66 2.06
C THR A 179 -18.87 2.30 0.76
N PRO A 180 -20.12 2.76 0.58
CA PRO A 180 -20.93 2.35 -0.57
C PRO A 180 -20.31 2.81 -1.89
N GLU A 181 -20.46 2.01 -2.95
CA GLU A 181 -19.91 2.33 -4.28
C GLU A 181 -20.33 3.72 -4.81
N PRO A 182 -21.60 4.16 -4.68
CA PRO A 182 -21.99 5.50 -5.15
C PRO A 182 -21.26 6.63 -4.43
N LEU A 183 -20.82 6.41 -3.19
CA LEU A 183 -20.02 7.40 -2.46
C LEU A 183 -18.59 7.44 -3.00
N LEU A 184 -18.00 6.30 -3.36
CA LEU A 184 -16.67 6.24 -3.99
C LEU A 184 -16.66 6.91 -5.36
N GLU A 185 -17.67 6.66 -6.18
CA GLU A 185 -17.87 7.33 -7.46
C GLU A 185 -17.95 8.85 -7.27
N ALA A 186 -18.79 9.32 -6.33
CA ALA A 186 -18.91 10.74 -6.03
C ALA A 186 -17.61 11.38 -5.53
N LEU A 187 -16.77 10.62 -4.79
CA LEU A 187 -15.45 11.09 -4.37
C LEU A 187 -14.50 11.21 -5.57
N CYS A 188 -14.48 10.22 -6.47
CA CYS A 188 -13.69 10.27 -7.71
C CYS A 188 -14.12 11.44 -8.62
N ASP A 189 -15.43 11.68 -8.74
CA ASP A 189 -15.98 12.79 -9.52
C ASP A 189 -15.48 14.15 -9.01
N ARG A 190 -15.52 14.35 -7.69
CA ARG A 190 -15.14 15.61 -7.03
C ARG A 190 -13.63 15.80 -6.91
N THR A 191 -12.83 14.76 -7.11
CA THR A 191 -11.37 14.81 -6.99
C THR A 191 -10.72 14.69 -8.36
N ILE A 192 -10.69 13.49 -8.94
CA ILE A 192 -9.98 13.18 -10.18
C ILE A 192 -10.65 13.87 -11.38
N HIS A 193 -11.95 13.67 -11.58
CA HIS A 193 -12.65 14.23 -12.76
C HIS A 193 -12.69 15.75 -12.72
N ALA A 194 -13.04 16.34 -11.57
CA ALA A 194 -13.04 17.79 -11.39
C ALA A 194 -11.65 18.40 -11.67
N THR A 195 -10.58 17.80 -11.13
CA THR A 195 -9.20 18.28 -11.37
C THR A 195 -8.82 18.15 -12.84
N LEU A 196 -9.15 17.03 -13.49
CA LEU A 196 -8.85 16.85 -14.91
C LEU A 196 -9.59 17.87 -15.79
N LEU A 197 -10.85 18.21 -15.46
CA LEU A 197 -11.61 19.24 -16.16
C LEU A 197 -11.01 20.64 -15.97
N ASP A 198 -10.51 20.95 -14.77
CA ASP A 198 -9.82 22.22 -14.50
C ASP A 198 -8.52 22.33 -15.32
N ARG A 199 -7.76 21.23 -15.43
CA ARG A 199 -6.56 21.15 -16.30
C ARG A 199 -6.92 21.27 -17.77
N ALA A 200 -8.03 20.65 -18.19
CA ALA A 200 -8.51 20.76 -19.56
C ALA A 200 -8.96 22.18 -19.91
N GLU A 201 -9.60 22.91 -18.99
CA GLU A 201 -9.99 24.31 -19.22
C GLU A 201 -8.78 25.19 -19.54
N ALA A 202 -7.67 25.01 -18.81
CA ALA A 202 -6.43 25.74 -19.07
C ALA A 202 -5.82 25.43 -20.45
N LEU A 203 -6.06 24.23 -21.00
CA LEU A 203 -5.55 23.80 -22.31
C LEU A 203 -6.49 24.19 -23.46
N LEU A 204 -7.80 24.02 -23.28
CA LEU A 204 -8.84 24.19 -24.31
C LEU A 204 -9.44 25.61 -24.34
N GLY A 205 -9.14 26.43 -23.32
CA GLY A 205 -9.71 27.78 -23.16
C GLY A 205 -11.19 27.81 -22.74
N HIS A 206 -11.79 26.65 -22.48
CA HIS A 206 -13.15 26.51 -21.96
C HIS A 206 -13.27 25.21 -21.17
N ARG A 207 -14.16 25.18 -20.17
CA ARG A 207 -14.37 24.00 -19.34
C ARG A 207 -15.43 23.05 -19.93
N PRO A 208 -15.09 21.79 -20.24
CA PRO A 208 -16.07 20.77 -20.59
C PRO A 208 -17.04 20.49 -19.44
N LYS A 209 -18.26 20.05 -19.75
CA LYS A 209 -19.26 19.75 -18.70
C LYS A 209 -19.02 18.42 -17.98
N SER A 210 -18.33 17.49 -18.64
CA SER A 210 -18.00 16.17 -18.09
C SER A 210 -16.76 15.61 -18.75
N THR A 211 -16.12 14.63 -18.11
CA THR A 211 -14.96 13.95 -18.69
C THR A 211 -15.33 13.16 -19.96
N ASP A 212 -16.55 12.63 -20.06
CA ASP A 212 -17.04 11.99 -21.29
C ASP A 212 -17.14 12.97 -22.47
N GLN A 213 -17.53 14.22 -22.20
CA GLN A 213 -17.54 15.27 -23.23
C GLN A 213 -16.10 15.60 -23.62
N LEU A 214 -15.24 15.84 -22.63
CA LEU A 214 -13.82 16.12 -22.83
C LEU A 214 -13.17 15.06 -23.72
N LEU A 215 -13.35 13.78 -23.44
CA LEU A 215 -12.73 12.70 -24.21
C LEU A 215 -13.20 12.63 -25.67
N LYS A 216 -14.36 13.20 -26.02
CA LYS A 216 -14.89 13.23 -27.40
C LYS A 216 -14.39 14.42 -28.21
N GLU A 217 -13.99 15.51 -27.55
CA GLU A 217 -13.58 16.75 -28.20
C GLU A 217 -12.05 16.92 -28.30
N LEU A 218 -11.27 16.11 -27.57
CA LEU A 218 -9.81 16.16 -27.59
C LEU A 218 -9.20 15.78 -28.94
N SER A 219 -8.28 16.61 -29.42
CA SER A 219 -7.31 16.24 -30.44
C SER A 219 -6.21 15.32 -29.88
N PRO A 220 -5.48 14.59 -30.73
CA PRO A 220 -4.36 13.75 -30.27
C PRO A 220 -3.27 14.53 -29.51
N GLY A 221 -3.04 15.79 -29.87
CA GLY A 221 -2.06 16.65 -29.19
C GLY A 221 -2.49 17.03 -27.77
N GLU A 222 -3.74 17.44 -27.62
CA GLU A 222 -4.33 17.80 -26.32
C GLU A 222 -4.47 16.59 -25.40
N ALA A 223 -4.84 15.42 -25.95
CA ALA A 223 -4.88 14.17 -25.18
C ALA A 223 -3.50 13.78 -24.66
N GLY A 224 -2.44 13.95 -25.46
CA GLY A 224 -1.06 13.75 -25.01
C GLY A 224 -0.64 14.73 -23.91
N ALA A 225 -1.01 16.00 -24.02
CA ALA A 225 -0.75 17.02 -22.99
C ALA A 225 -1.49 16.71 -21.67
N LEU A 226 -2.77 16.35 -21.74
CA LEU A 226 -3.52 15.91 -20.55
C LEU A 226 -2.98 14.64 -19.94
N LEU A 227 -2.44 13.73 -20.75
CA LEU A 227 -1.77 12.53 -20.23
C LEU A 227 -0.49 12.89 -19.47
N ILE A 228 0.25 13.92 -19.88
CA ILE A 228 1.39 14.45 -19.11
C ILE A 228 0.92 15.01 -17.77
N GLU A 229 -0.13 15.85 -17.76
CA GLU A 229 -0.71 16.41 -16.53
C GLU A 229 -1.22 15.30 -15.59
N LEU A 230 -1.91 14.29 -16.12
CA LEU A 230 -2.41 13.14 -15.35
C LEU A 230 -1.26 12.38 -14.68
N GLY A 231 -0.12 12.24 -15.37
CA GLY A 231 1.07 11.58 -14.83
C GLY A 231 1.75 12.33 -13.68
N GLN A 232 1.41 13.61 -13.47
CA GLN A 232 1.92 14.47 -12.39
C GLN A 232 0.91 14.66 -11.25
N LEU A 233 -0.34 14.23 -11.43
CA LEU A 233 -1.38 14.36 -10.42
C LEU A 233 -1.03 13.46 -9.22
N THR A 234 -1.17 14.02 -8.01
CA THR A 234 -1.06 13.26 -6.76
C THR A 234 -2.37 13.34 -5.98
N LEU A 235 -2.80 12.20 -5.44
CA LEU A 235 -4.00 12.01 -4.64
C LEU A 235 -3.59 11.42 -3.29
N LEU A 236 -4.04 12.06 -2.21
CA LEU A 236 -3.83 11.60 -0.84
C LEU A 236 -5.17 11.24 -0.20
N ASP A 237 -5.25 10.00 0.30
CA ASP A 237 -6.27 9.58 1.27
C ASP A 237 -5.64 9.53 2.67
N PRO A 238 -5.93 10.52 3.55
CA PRO A 238 -5.27 10.65 4.85
C PRO A 238 -5.82 9.72 5.94
N ALA A 239 -6.87 8.94 5.66
CA ALA A 239 -7.48 7.97 6.56
C ALA A 239 -8.02 6.78 5.74
N CYS A 240 -7.11 6.10 5.04
CA CYS A 240 -7.48 5.25 3.91
C CYS A 240 -8.16 3.94 4.29
N GLY A 241 -8.17 3.56 5.57
CA GLY A 241 -8.66 2.27 6.04
C GLY A 241 -8.02 1.12 5.25
N SER A 242 -8.84 0.15 4.82
CA SER A 242 -8.38 -0.93 3.94
C SER A 242 -8.09 -0.50 2.49
N GLY A 243 -8.08 0.80 2.16
CA GLY A 243 -7.72 1.32 0.84
C GLY A 243 -8.80 1.17 -0.23
N ARG A 244 -10.09 1.11 0.13
CA ARG A 244 -11.19 0.96 -0.85
C ARG A 244 -11.26 2.17 -1.81
N PHE A 245 -11.15 3.38 -1.28
CA PHE A 245 -11.09 4.58 -2.10
C PHE A 245 -9.83 4.64 -2.96
N LEU A 246 -8.67 4.26 -2.42
CA LEU A 246 -7.42 4.19 -3.20
C LEU A 246 -7.52 3.27 -4.42
N VAL A 247 -8.16 2.10 -4.28
CA VAL A 247 -8.40 1.18 -5.40
C VAL A 247 -9.38 1.79 -6.41
N ALA A 248 -10.48 2.40 -5.94
CA ALA A 248 -11.44 3.06 -6.83
C ALA A 248 -10.78 4.20 -7.62
N ALA A 249 -10.01 5.06 -6.94
CA ALA A 249 -9.24 6.14 -7.54
C ALA A 249 -8.20 5.63 -8.54
N LEU A 250 -7.45 4.58 -8.20
CA LEU A 250 -6.49 3.96 -9.11
C LEU A 250 -7.13 3.46 -10.40
N ASN A 251 -8.26 2.77 -10.29
CA ASN A 251 -8.97 2.25 -11.45
C ASN A 251 -9.45 3.40 -12.36
N GLN A 252 -9.99 4.48 -11.78
CA GLN A 252 -10.38 5.66 -12.55
C GLN A 252 -9.17 6.33 -13.25
N LEU A 253 -8.04 6.47 -12.57
CA LEU A 253 -6.82 7.02 -13.16
C LEU A 253 -6.30 6.14 -14.31
N ILE A 254 -6.31 4.81 -14.14
CA ILE A 254 -5.92 3.87 -15.20
C ILE A 254 -6.86 3.99 -16.40
N ASP A 255 -8.18 4.01 -16.17
CA ASP A 255 -9.18 4.10 -17.24
C ASP A 255 -9.06 5.42 -18.02
N LEU A 256 -8.85 6.53 -17.33
CA LEU A 256 -8.59 7.83 -17.95
C LEU A 256 -7.28 7.83 -18.75
N ALA A 257 -6.21 7.30 -18.18
CA ALA A 257 -4.92 7.19 -18.85
C ALA A 257 -4.99 6.33 -20.12
N GLN A 258 -5.74 5.23 -20.08
CA GLN A 258 -5.97 4.37 -21.25
C GLN A 258 -6.73 5.11 -22.36
N GLN A 259 -7.80 5.84 -22.01
CA GLN A 259 -8.61 6.58 -22.97
C GLN A 259 -7.84 7.75 -23.60
N LEU A 260 -7.13 8.54 -22.79
CA LEU A 260 -6.26 9.61 -23.26
C LEU A 260 -5.14 9.06 -24.17
N ARG A 261 -4.52 7.94 -23.78
CA ARG A 261 -3.52 7.27 -24.61
C ARG A 261 -4.09 6.80 -25.95
N ALA A 262 -5.30 6.27 -25.97
CA ALA A 262 -5.96 5.83 -27.21
C ALA A 262 -6.24 7.02 -28.16
N ILE A 263 -6.66 8.17 -27.63
CA ILE A 263 -6.88 9.40 -28.42
C ILE A 263 -5.55 9.98 -28.91
N ALA A 264 -4.52 9.97 -28.08
CA ALA A 264 -3.18 10.46 -28.44
C ALA A 264 -2.50 9.59 -29.51
N ALA A 265 -2.84 8.30 -29.60
CA ALA A 265 -2.18 7.32 -30.46
C ALA A 265 -3.15 6.43 -31.28
N PRO A 266 -4.06 6.99 -32.09
CA PRO A 266 -5.17 6.24 -32.69
C PRO A 266 -4.72 5.13 -33.67
N ASN A 267 -3.50 5.21 -34.22
CA ASN A 267 -2.97 4.26 -35.21
C ASN A 267 -2.06 3.16 -34.62
N SER A 268 -1.88 3.10 -33.29
CA SER A 268 -0.98 2.13 -32.65
C SER A 268 -1.51 0.67 -32.61
N ILE A 269 -2.74 0.44 -33.11
CA ILE A 269 -3.41 -0.88 -33.14
C ILE A 269 -3.40 -1.49 -34.56
N ALA A 270 -3.03 -0.74 -35.61
CA ALA A 270 -3.07 -1.22 -36.99
C ALA A 270 -1.72 -1.84 -37.43
N THR A 271 -1.76 -3.08 -37.90
CA THR A 271 -0.67 -3.89 -38.49
C THR A 271 -0.13 -3.36 -39.84
N VAL A 272 -0.34 -2.08 -40.14
CA VAL A 272 0.09 -1.44 -41.40
C VAL A 272 1.16 -0.41 -41.06
N PRO A 273 2.28 -0.32 -41.81
CA PRO A 273 3.30 0.69 -41.58
C PRO A 273 2.78 2.06 -42.09
N ALA A 274 1.87 2.67 -41.35
CA ALA A 274 1.51 4.07 -41.53
C ALA A 274 2.53 4.93 -40.77
N LYS A 275 2.97 6.04 -41.37
CA LYS A 275 3.88 7.01 -40.73
C LYS A 275 3.37 7.34 -39.32
N PRO A 276 4.19 7.19 -38.26
CA PRO A 276 3.75 7.40 -36.89
C PRO A 276 3.36 8.86 -36.70
N VAL A 277 2.09 9.10 -36.36
CA VAL A 277 1.67 10.38 -35.81
C VAL A 277 2.35 10.48 -34.44
N SER A 278 3.40 11.31 -34.39
CA SER A 278 4.15 11.78 -33.22
C SER A 278 4.09 10.92 -31.95
N ALA A 279 4.96 9.91 -31.85
CA ALA A 279 5.36 9.31 -30.57
C ALA A 279 6.04 10.31 -29.59
N LYS A 280 6.16 11.60 -29.94
CA LYS A 280 6.74 12.65 -29.09
C LYS A 280 5.77 13.21 -28.05
N THR A 281 4.46 13.00 -28.18
CA THR A 281 3.46 13.64 -27.31
C THR A 281 3.01 12.74 -26.14
N ILE A 282 3.31 11.45 -26.19
CA ILE A 282 2.97 10.50 -25.12
C ILE A 282 4.17 10.42 -24.16
N PRO A 283 3.96 10.63 -22.85
CA PRO A 283 5.04 10.50 -21.88
C PRO A 283 5.52 9.05 -21.76
N ASP A 284 6.80 8.86 -21.43
CA ASP A 284 7.45 7.53 -21.44
C ASP A 284 6.72 6.50 -20.59
N TRP A 285 6.18 6.90 -19.44
CA TRP A 285 5.44 6.03 -18.52
C TRP A 285 4.14 5.47 -19.12
N ALA A 286 3.56 6.15 -20.12
CA ALA A 286 2.33 5.73 -20.78
C ALA A 286 2.57 5.04 -22.14
N LYS A 287 3.81 5.02 -22.63
CA LYS A 287 4.14 4.39 -23.92
C LYS A 287 3.92 2.87 -23.87
N LEU A 288 3.48 2.32 -24.99
CA LEU A 288 3.46 0.87 -25.20
C LEU A 288 4.90 0.37 -25.39
N SER A 289 5.26 -0.71 -24.70
CA SER A 289 6.56 -1.36 -24.94
C SER A 289 6.61 -1.94 -26.36
N PRO A 290 7.66 -1.65 -27.16
CA PRO A 290 7.69 -1.99 -28.59
C PRO A 290 7.55 -3.48 -28.91
N ASP A 291 7.94 -4.38 -27.99
CA ASP A 291 7.93 -5.84 -28.22
C ASP A 291 7.13 -6.64 -27.17
N GLY A 292 6.32 -5.99 -26.32
CA GLY A 292 5.64 -6.68 -25.20
C GLY A 292 6.58 -7.31 -24.15
N ALA A 293 7.89 -7.11 -24.28
CA ALA A 293 8.91 -7.81 -23.50
C ALA A 293 9.08 -7.27 -22.06
N ARG A 294 8.67 -6.03 -21.76
CA ARG A 294 8.87 -5.42 -20.43
C ARG A 294 7.63 -5.47 -19.55
N LEU A 295 6.51 -4.87 -19.95
CA LEU A 295 5.25 -4.90 -19.19
C LEU A 295 4.05 -4.85 -20.14
N GLY A 296 2.95 -5.49 -19.74
CA GLY A 296 1.66 -5.32 -20.40
C GLY A 296 1.19 -3.86 -20.40
N PRO A 297 0.36 -3.45 -21.36
CA PRO A 297 0.01 -2.04 -21.59
C PRO A 297 -0.73 -1.39 -20.42
N THR A 298 -1.49 -2.17 -19.64
CA THR A 298 -2.19 -1.72 -18.43
C THR A 298 -1.28 -1.79 -17.20
N LEU A 299 -0.42 -2.81 -17.13
CA LEU A 299 0.52 -2.98 -16.03
C LEU A 299 1.51 -1.82 -15.93
N GLY A 300 1.98 -1.28 -17.06
CA GLY A 300 2.82 -0.07 -17.08
C GLY A 300 2.12 1.16 -16.50
N LEU A 301 0.84 1.37 -16.83
CA LEU A 301 0.04 2.48 -16.28
C LEU A 301 -0.17 2.30 -14.77
N TYR A 302 -0.57 1.09 -14.35
CA TYR A 302 -0.70 0.73 -12.95
C TYR A 302 0.60 0.99 -12.18
N HIS A 303 1.74 0.54 -12.70
CA HIS A 303 3.04 0.72 -12.06
C HIS A 303 3.34 2.20 -11.82
N HIS A 304 3.18 3.06 -12.84
CA HIS A 304 3.42 4.50 -12.70
C HIS A 304 2.48 5.14 -11.69
N LEU A 305 1.17 4.92 -11.83
CA LEU A 305 0.15 5.57 -11.01
C LEU A 305 0.22 5.13 -9.54
N ALA A 306 0.42 3.84 -9.27
CA ALA A 306 0.57 3.32 -7.91
C ALA A 306 1.88 3.72 -7.24
N THR A 307 2.93 4.07 -8.01
CA THR A 307 4.22 4.53 -7.47
C THR A 307 4.25 6.04 -7.24
N HIS A 308 3.54 6.81 -8.06
CA HIS A 308 3.73 8.26 -8.13
C HIS A 308 2.48 9.09 -7.87
N ALA A 309 1.28 8.57 -8.18
CA ALA A 309 0.06 9.34 -8.12
C ALA A 309 -0.76 9.09 -6.84
N LEU A 310 -0.73 7.90 -6.26
CA LEU A 310 -1.59 7.55 -5.12
C LEU A 310 -0.83 7.49 -3.82
N TYR A 311 -1.42 8.05 -2.77
CA TYR A 311 -0.89 8.08 -1.42
C TYR A 311 -1.98 7.75 -0.41
N GLY A 312 -1.67 6.86 0.53
CA GLY A 312 -2.57 6.46 1.61
C GLY A 312 -1.90 6.61 2.97
N LEU A 313 -2.67 7.08 3.95
CA LEU A 313 -2.25 7.13 5.34
C LEU A 313 -3.35 6.54 6.21
N ASP A 314 -2.98 5.69 7.17
CA ASP A 314 -3.89 5.26 8.23
C ASP A 314 -3.17 5.11 9.56
N LEU A 315 -3.90 5.30 10.67
CA LEU A 315 -3.35 5.16 12.01
C LEU A 315 -3.19 3.69 12.40
N TRP A 316 -4.10 2.82 11.92
CA TRP A 316 -4.17 1.42 12.33
C TRP A 316 -3.31 0.53 11.41
N PRO A 317 -2.22 -0.08 11.90
CA PRO A 317 -1.31 -0.85 11.03
C PRO A 317 -1.98 -1.99 10.24
N PRO A 318 -2.92 -2.78 10.82
CA PRO A 318 -3.69 -3.75 10.04
C PRO A 318 -4.41 -3.15 8.83
N ALA A 319 -5.03 -1.96 8.94
CA ALA A 319 -5.67 -1.29 7.80
C ALA A 319 -4.67 -1.01 6.68
N VAL A 320 -3.49 -0.52 7.02
CA VAL A 320 -2.39 -0.25 6.08
C VAL A 320 -1.95 -1.53 5.35
N GLU A 321 -1.81 -2.66 6.06
CA GLU A 321 -1.48 -3.94 5.44
C GLU A 321 -2.56 -4.42 4.45
N LEU A 322 -3.83 -4.25 4.83
CA LEU A 322 -4.96 -4.60 3.98
C LEU A 322 -5.04 -3.70 2.72
N ALA A 323 -4.78 -2.39 2.88
CA ALA A 323 -4.72 -1.44 1.76
C ALA A 323 -3.60 -1.80 0.77
N ARG A 324 -2.40 -2.12 1.27
CA ARG A 324 -1.27 -2.57 0.44
C ARG A 324 -1.59 -3.88 -0.29
N LEU A 325 -2.19 -4.85 0.40
CA LEU A 325 -2.62 -6.11 -0.21
C LEU A 325 -3.59 -5.85 -1.37
N ARG A 326 -4.60 -5.00 -1.17
CA ARG A 326 -5.61 -4.73 -2.21
C ARG A 326 -5.02 -4.09 -3.45
N LEU A 327 -4.19 -3.06 -3.27
CA LEU A 327 -3.50 -2.41 -4.38
C LEU A 327 -2.58 -3.41 -5.10
N TRP A 328 -1.84 -4.23 -4.35
CA TRP A 328 -0.99 -5.28 -4.92
C TRP A 328 -1.81 -6.29 -5.74
N LEU A 329 -2.98 -6.72 -5.25
CA LEU A 329 -3.89 -7.61 -5.98
C LEU A 329 -4.40 -6.98 -7.28
N GLN A 330 -4.65 -5.66 -7.33
CA GLN A 330 -4.96 -4.96 -8.60
C GLN A 330 -3.80 -5.10 -9.58
N GLY A 331 -2.56 -4.89 -9.12
CA GLY A 331 -1.37 -5.07 -9.93
C GLY A 331 -1.25 -6.48 -10.51
N VAL A 332 -1.47 -7.51 -9.68
CA VAL A 332 -1.47 -8.90 -10.13
C VAL A 332 -2.46 -9.10 -11.27
N GLN A 333 -3.62 -8.44 -11.31
CA GLN A 333 -4.59 -8.56 -12.43
C GLN A 333 -4.13 -8.04 -13.76
N HIS A 334 -3.16 -7.15 -13.76
CA HIS A 334 -2.60 -6.64 -14.99
C HIS A 334 -1.42 -7.48 -15.49
N THR A 335 -0.96 -8.47 -14.70
CA THR A 335 0.08 -9.41 -15.14
C THR A 335 -0.52 -10.53 -16.00
N SER A 336 0.17 -10.84 -17.10
CA SER A 336 -0.13 -11.96 -17.98
C SER A 336 0.82 -13.14 -17.74
N ARG A 337 2.02 -12.88 -17.20
CA ARG A 337 3.05 -13.91 -16.95
C ARG A 337 3.64 -13.77 -15.54
N PRO A 338 4.07 -14.87 -14.90
CA PRO A 338 4.66 -14.83 -13.56
C PRO A 338 5.88 -13.88 -13.46
N ALA A 339 6.68 -13.76 -14.52
CA ALA A 339 7.86 -12.88 -14.54
C ALA A 339 7.51 -11.38 -14.39
N GLU A 340 6.29 -10.98 -14.72
CA GLU A 340 5.84 -9.59 -14.61
C GLU A 340 5.57 -9.17 -13.15
N LEU A 341 5.41 -10.12 -12.22
CA LEU A 341 5.22 -9.84 -10.79
C LEU A 341 6.41 -9.09 -10.18
N ALA A 342 7.62 -9.32 -10.71
CA ALA A 342 8.83 -8.63 -10.27
C ALA A 342 8.78 -7.11 -10.54
N SER A 343 7.87 -6.67 -11.40
CA SER A 343 7.68 -5.25 -11.75
C SER A 343 6.54 -4.59 -10.98
N LEU A 344 5.93 -5.29 -10.01
CA LEU A 344 4.93 -4.66 -9.14
C LEU A 344 5.63 -3.62 -8.23
N PRO A 345 5.02 -2.43 -8.08
CA PRO A 345 5.62 -1.34 -7.33
C PRO A 345 5.64 -1.65 -5.84
N ASP A 346 6.55 -0.98 -5.13
CA ASP A 346 6.62 -1.05 -3.69
C ASP A 346 5.64 -0.07 -3.04
N LEU A 347 4.49 -0.61 -2.62
CA LEU A 347 3.41 0.15 -2.00
C LEU A 347 3.73 0.59 -0.56
N THR A 348 4.84 0.14 0.04
CA THR A 348 5.26 0.61 1.36
C THR A 348 5.71 2.08 1.33
N LEU A 349 5.97 2.63 0.14
CA LEU A 349 6.41 4.00 -0.06
C LEU A 349 5.27 4.99 -0.28
N THR A 350 4.10 4.49 -0.63
CA THR A 350 2.91 5.30 -0.95
C THR A 350 1.79 5.11 0.04
N VAL A 351 1.67 3.92 0.65
CA VAL A 351 0.68 3.62 1.68
C VAL A 351 1.41 3.40 3.01
N LEU A 352 1.23 4.35 3.92
CA LEU A 352 2.01 4.46 5.15
C LEU A 352 1.12 4.38 6.38
N GLN A 353 1.71 3.89 7.47
CA GLN A 353 1.14 4.13 8.79
C GLN A 353 1.49 5.55 9.23
N GLY A 354 0.53 6.28 9.79
CA GLY A 354 0.80 7.52 10.48
C GLY A 354 -0.45 8.26 10.92
N ASN A 355 -0.25 9.33 11.67
CA ASN A 355 -1.32 10.17 12.16
C ASN A 355 -1.40 11.46 11.33
N ALA A 356 -2.43 11.59 10.50
CA ALA A 356 -2.66 12.76 9.65
C ALA A 356 -2.75 14.08 10.44
N LEU A 357 -3.20 14.02 11.71
CA LEU A 357 -3.42 15.21 12.54
C LEU A 357 -2.12 15.77 13.12
N VAL A 358 -1.07 14.96 13.25
CA VAL A 358 0.20 15.41 13.85
C VAL A 358 0.90 16.44 12.97
N GLY A 359 0.80 16.30 11.64
CA GLY A 359 1.34 17.29 10.69
C GLY A 359 0.60 18.63 10.69
N LEU A 360 -0.60 18.69 11.28
CA LEU A 360 -1.40 19.91 11.44
C LEU A 360 -1.10 20.65 12.76
N VAL A 361 -0.26 20.09 13.62
CA VAL A 361 0.23 20.77 14.83
C VAL A 361 1.26 21.82 14.41
N ARG A 362 0.78 22.96 13.93
CA ARG A 362 1.55 24.20 13.85
C ARG A 362 1.16 25.07 15.05
N VAL A 363 2.17 25.55 15.75
CA VAL A 363 1.99 26.60 16.76
C VAL A 363 1.92 27.93 16.02
N ASP A 364 1.00 28.79 16.43
CA ASP A 364 0.81 30.14 15.92
C ASP A 364 1.62 31.10 16.79
N ASP A 365 2.73 31.61 16.25
CA ASP A 365 3.74 32.37 16.98
C ASP A 365 3.16 33.66 17.61
N GLU A 366 2.28 34.38 16.90
CA GLU A 366 1.70 35.64 17.41
C GLU A 366 0.66 35.41 18.52
N ARG A 367 0.09 34.21 18.58
CA ARG A 367 -1.01 33.86 19.47
C ARG A 367 -0.54 33.22 20.77
N PHE A 368 0.63 32.56 20.76
CA PHE A 368 1.34 32.12 21.96
C PHE A 368 1.64 33.30 22.89
N ASP A 369 2.22 34.37 22.35
CA ASP A 369 2.71 35.51 23.14
C ASP A 369 1.58 36.36 23.79
N GLN A 370 0.31 36.10 23.43
CA GLN A 370 -0.84 36.89 23.89
C GLN A 370 -1.58 36.27 25.08
N VAL A 371 -1.28 35.04 25.46
CA VAL A 371 -2.02 34.37 26.53
C VAL A 371 -1.35 34.84 27.86
N GLN A 372 -2.09 35.56 28.74
CA GLN A 372 -1.64 35.96 30.12
C GLN A 372 -2.28 35.19 31.30
N PRO A 373 -1.48 34.68 32.25
CA PRO A 373 -1.79 33.41 32.90
C PRO A 373 -2.56 33.56 34.21
N LYS A 374 -3.64 32.80 34.36
CA LYS A 374 -4.57 32.94 35.50
C LYS A 374 -4.08 32.17 36.74
N ARG A 375 -3.66 32.92 37.77
CA ARG A 375 -3.37 32.41 39.12
C ARG A 375 -4.63 32.32 40.00
N GLY A 376 -4.97 31.11 40.44
CA GLY A 376 -5.28 30.86 41.87
C GLY A 376 -4.07 30.08 42.42
N ALA A 377 -3.50 30.31 43.61
CA ALA A 377 -4.00 30.91 44.84
C ALA A 377 -2.89 31.70 45.55
N LYS A 378 -3.26 32.43 46.61
CA LYS A 378 -2.40 33.29 47.46
C LYS A 378 -1.07 32.60 47.84
N ALA A 379 0.03 33.00 47.20
CA ALA A 379 1.40 32.76 47.64
C ALA A 379 2.10 34.12 47.81
N LYS A 380 2.72 34.34 48.97
CA LYS A 380 3.44 35.56 49.35
C LYS A 380 4.88 35.51 48.79
N THR A 381 5.03 35.76 47.49
CA THR A 381 6.29 36.19 46.84
C THR A 381 5.98 36.48 45.36
N PRO A 382 6.50 37.55 44.75
CA PRO A 382 6.22 37.88 43.37
C PRO A 382 7.10 37.03 42.45
N GLU A 383 6.71 35.78 42.19
CA GLU A 383 7.21 35.08 41.01
C GLU A 383 6.41 35.53 39.78
N PRO A 384 7.02 35.82 38.62
CA PRO A 384 6.28 36.21 37.43
C PRO A 384 5.54 35.00 36.84
N GLU A 385 4.32 35.28 36.39
CA GLU A 385 3.70 34.66 35.21
C GLU A 385 3.48 33.15 35.25
N ALA A 386 2.22 32.80 35.48
CA ALA A 386 1.69 31.49 35.23
C ALA A 386 1.88 31.00 33.76
N LEU A 387 1.67 29.71 33.53
CA LEU A 387 1.95 29.06 32.26
C LEU A 387 0.93 29.46 31.21
N LEU A 388 1.39 30.12 30.15
CA LEU A 388 0.57 30.38 28.98
C LEU A 388 1.31 30.20 27.66
N GLN A 389 1.72 28.94 27.52
CA GLN A 389 1.46 28.01 26.41
C GLN A 389 1.62 28.40 24.94
N GLY A 390 2.69 27.85 24.36
CA GLY A 390 3.03 27.86 22.93
C GLY A 390 4.52 27.70 22.64
N ASN A 391 5.06 26.49 22.73
CA ASN A 391 5.70 25.96 21.53
C ASN A 391 5.69 24.44 21.67
N LEU A 392 4.78 23.81 20.96
CA LEU A 392 4.49 22.38 21.08
C LEU A 392 5.68 21.48 20.71
N LEU A 393 6.76 22.05 20.14
CA LEU A 393 7.98 21.33 19.78
C LEU A 393 9.20 22.19 20.12
N GLN A 394 10.08 21.70 20.99
CA GLN A 394 11.35 22.36 21.32
C GLN A 394 12.21 22.54 20.04
N PRO A 395 12.71 23.75 19.72
CA PRO A 395 13.38 24.04 18.44
C PRO A 395 14.51 23.08 18.08
N LEU A 396 15.38 22.75 19.04
CA LEU A 396 16.53 21.85 18.80
C LEU A 396 16.13 20.41 18.46
N ILE A 397 15.02 19.92 19.04
CA ILE A 397 14.54 18.56 18.79
C ILE A 397 13.71 18.55 17.50
N ALA A 398 13.00 19.65 17.19
CA ALA A 398 12.30 19.86 15.93
C ALA A 398 13.25 19.91 14.73
N ASP A 399 14.37 20.64 14.82
CA ASP A 399 15.40 20.68 13.77
C ASP A 399 15.99 19.29 13.51
N ASN A 400 16.24 18.53 14.58
CA ASN A 400 16.70 17.15 14.52
C ASN A 400 15.67 16.15 13.99
N TYR A 401 14.39 16.50 13.96
CA TYR A 401 13.34 15.72 13.32
C TYR A 401 13.21 16.12 11.85
N GLN A 402 13.23 17.43 11.55
CA GLN A 402 13.21 17.96 10.19
C GLN A 402 14.38 17.48 9.35
N SER A 403 15.59 17.38 9.92
CA SER A 403 16.76 16.84 9.23
C SER A 403 16.58 15.36 8.84
N VAL A 404 16.04 14.54 9.74
CA VAL A 404 15.71 13.13 9.48
C VAL A 404 14.65 13.01 8.38
N LEU A 405 13.64 13.89 8.37
CA LEU A 405 12.63 13.94 7.31
C LEU A 405 13.21 14.36 5.96
N ALA A 406 14.11 15.33 5.92
CA ALA A 406 14.78 15.77 4.70
C ALA A 406 15.67 14.65 4.13
N GLU A 407 16.46 13.98 4.97
CA GLU A 407 17.28 12.83 4.57
C GLU A 407 16.41 11.69 4.02
N ARG A 408 15.26 11.43 4.66
CA ARG A 408 14.27 10.45 4.19
C ARG A 408 13.73 10.84 2.82
N GLN A 409 13.36 12.10 2.60
CA GLN A 409 12.81 12.55 1.33
C GLN A 409 13.81 12.36 0.18
N VAL A 410 15.08 12.72 0.40
CA VAL A 410 16.16 12.50 -0.57
C VAL A 410 16.33 11.02 -0.89
N ARG A 411 16.34 10.14 0.13
CA ARG A 411 16.44 8.69 -0.09
C ARG A 411 15.23 8.12 -0.83
N LEU A 412 14.03 8.64 -0.55
CA LEU A 412 12.79 8.22 -1.20
C LEU A 412 12.81 8.58 -2.69
N GLU A 413 13.22 9.80 -3.02
CA GLU A 413 13.41 10.26 -4.40
C GLU A 413 14.48 9.43 -5.12
N HIS A 414 15.60 9.15 -4.45
CA HIS A 414 16.64 8.29 -4.98
C HIS A 414 16.11 6.87 -5.27
N TYR A 415 15.40 6.25 -4.32
CA TYR A 415 14.76 4.94 -4.51
C TYR A 415 13.80 4.95 -5.71
N ARG A 416 12.92 5.97 -5.80
CA ARG A 416 11.98 6.11 -6.92
C ARG A 416 12.70 6.24 -8.25
N SER A 417 13.77 7.03 -8.31
CA SER A 417 14.58 7.22 -9.52
C SER A 417 15.32 5.94 -9.94
N GLN A 418 15.85 5.17 -8.97
CA GLN A 418 16.46 3.88 -9.24
C GLN A 418 15.44 2.85 -9.74
N THR A 419 14.22 2.86 -9.22
CA THR A 419 13.15 1.99 -9.76
C THR A 419 12.84 2.33 -11.23
N GLN A 420 13.16 3.55 -11.67
CA GLN A 420 12.90 4.07 -13.02
C GLN A 420 14.10 3.93 -13.99
N LEU A 421 15.34 3.86 -13.48
CA LEU A 421 16.59 3.80 -14.25
C LEU A 421 17.55 2.76 -13.65
N LEU A 422 17.67 1.59 -14.28
CA LEU A 422 18.64 0.57 -13.86
C LEU A 422 19.47 0.07 -15.04
N ALA A 423 20.70 0.58 -15.14
CA ALA A 423 21.94 -0.20 -15.35
C ALA A 423 23.12 0.72 -15.73
N GLU A 424 23.78 1.40 -14.78
CA GLU A 424 25.07 2.07 -15.12
C GLU A 424 26.22 1.91 -14.09
N VAL A 425 26.04 1.27 -12.94
CA VAL A 425 27.18 0.95 -12.04
C VAL A 425 27.08 -0.48 -11.52
N GLY A 426 28.11 -1.27 -11.78
CA GLY A 426 28.12 -2.73 -11.64
C GLY A 426 28.33 -3.30 -10.23
N ASN A 427 28.14 -4.62 -10.18
CA ASN A 427 28.34 -5.64 -9.13
C ASN A 427 27.19 -5.98 -8.16
N VAL A 428 26.18 -5.14 -7.95
CA VAL A 428 25.01 -5.52 -7.12
C VAL A 428 23.75 -5.56 -8.00
N PRO A 429 22.98 -6.67 -8.01
CA PRO A 429 21.72 -6.72 -8.73
C PRO A 429 20.78 -5.58 -8.34
N ALA A 430 20.01 -5.09 -9.30
CA ALA A 430 19.09 -3.97 -9.11
C ALA A 430 18.12 -4.16 -7.93
N TYR A 431 17.57 -5.37 -7.76
CA TYR A 431 16.64 -5.67 -6.68
C TYR A 431 17.32 -5.54 -5.30
N ALA A 432 18.58 -5.99 -5.17
CA ALA A 432 19.33 -5.91 -3.92
C ALA A 432 19.71 -4.46 -3.56
N GLN A 433 19.97 -3.60 -4.55
CA GLN A 433 20.16 -2.17 -4.31
C GLN A 433 18.86 -1.50 -3.82
N ALA A 434 17.73 -1.85 -4.43
CA ALA A 434 16.42 -1.37 -4.00
C ALA A 434 16.11 -1.82 -2.58
N ASP A 435 16.34 -3.09 -2.25
CA ASP A 435 16.14 -3.64 -0.90
C ASP A 435 16.99 -2.90 0.13
N PHE A 436 18.26 -2.65 -0.15
CA PHE A 436 19.15 -1.89 0.73
C PHE A 436 18.64 -0.45 0.99
N LEU A 437 18.26 0.27 -0.07
CA LEU A 437 17.73 1.63 0.07
C LEU A 437 16.43 1.65 0.88
N ARG A 438 15.60 0.62 0.71
CA ARG A 438 14.34 0.46 1.45
C ARG A 438 14.59 0.21 2.94
N ASP A 439 15.49 -0.69 3.28
CA ASP A 439 15.83 -0.96 4.69
C ASP A 439 16.37 0.30 5.38
N ARG A 440 17.13 1.11 4.64
CA ARG A 440 17.59 2.40 5.13
C ARG A 440 16.46 3.44 5.29
N LEU A 441 15.43 3.40 4.44
CA LEU A 441 14.22 4.21 4.59
C LEU A 441 13.42 3.79 5.83
N ASP A 442 13.31 2.49 6.10
CA ASP A 442 12.61 1.97 7.29
C ASP A 442 13.32 2.31 8.59
N GLU A 443 14.65 2.26 8.59
CA GLU A 443 15.47 2.73 9.71
C GLU A 443 15.21 4.21 9.99
N LEU A 444 15.23 5.06 8.95
CA LEU A 444 14.91 6.48 9.09
C LEU A 444 13.47 6.71 9.57
N ASN A 445 12.49 5.95 9.08
CA ASN A 445 11.11 6.02 9.52
C ASN A 445 10.98 5.70 11.01
N THR A 446 11.68 4.67 11.49
CA THR A 446 11.70 4.27 12.88
C THR A 446 12.30 5.36 13.76
N ILE A 447 13.42 5.93 13.35
CA ILE A 447 14.08 7.05 14.05
C ILE A 447 13.16 8.28 14.09
N ALA A 448 12.53 8.63 12.96
CA ALA A 448 11.62 9.76 12.87
C ALA A 448 10.40 9.57 13.79
N HIS A 449 9.77 8.39 13.79
CA HIS A 449 8.63 8.09 14.65
C HIS A 449 8.99 8.10 16.14
N ALA A 450 10.13 7.52 16.51
CA ALA A 450 10.60 7.54 17.91
C ALA A 450 10.81 8.98 18.40
N LYS A 451 11.46 9.82 17.58
CA LYS A 451 11.66 11.25 17.88
C LYS A 451 10.34 12.00 18.01
N LEU A 452 9.42 11.79 17.06
CA LEU A 452 8.09 12.42 17.09
C LEU A 452 7.28 11.99 18.32
N THR A 453 7.32 10.72 18.67
CA THR A 453 6.63 10.19 19.85
C THR A 453 7.17 10.82 21.13
N HIS A 454 8.50 10.94 21.25
CA HIS A 454 9.13 11.60 22.40
C HIS A 454 8.77 13.09 22.46
N LEU A 455 8.77 13.79 21.33
CA LEU A 455 8.35 15.19 21.22
C LEU A 455 6.91 15.37 21.72
N LEU A 456 5.97 14.57 21.20
CA LEU A 456 4.56 14.62 21.60
C LEU A 456 4.36 14.26 23.07
N TRP A 457 5.08 13.24 23.57
CA TRP A 457 5.01 12.87 24.98
C TRP A 457 5.49 13.99 25.90
N SER A 458 6.67 14.57 25.61
CA SER A 458 7.23 15.68 26.38
C SER A 458 6.23 16.83 26.45
N GLU A 459 5.58 17.13 25.34
CA GLU A 459 4.61 18.21 25.25
C GLU A 459 3.34 17.93 26.07
N CYS A 460 2.75 16.75 25.87
CA CYS A 460 1.53 16.36 26.57
C CYS A 460 1.75 16.25 28.08
N SER A 461 2.88 15.67 28.50
CA SER A 461 3.21 15.43 29.91
C SER A 461 3.67 16.71 30.63
N GLN A 462 4.65 17.42 30.05
CA GLN A 462 5.33 18.51 30.74
C GLN A 462 4.65 19.87 30.56
N GLN A 463 4.11 20.17 29.37
CA GLN A 463 3.50 21.48 29.11
C GLN A 463 1.99 21.48 29.34
N LEU A 464 1.29 20.42 28.89
CA LEU A 464 -0.17 20.32 29.00
C LEU A 464 -0.65 19.66 30.31
N GLY A 465 0.25 19.04 31.07
CA GLY A 465 -0.07 18.31 32.30
C GLY A 465 -0.99 17.11 32.09
N LEU A 466 -1.08 16.60 30.85
CA LEU A 466 -1.84 15.41 30.51
C LEU A 466 -1.06 14.18 30.96
N ARG A 467 -1.73 13.26 31.65
CA ARG A 467 -1.13 11.97 32.01
C ARG A 467 -1.01 11.10 30.76
N THR A 468 0.14 11.17 30.11
CA THR A 468 0.53 10.27 29.02
C THR A 468 1.55 9.26 29.55
N LEU A 469 1.37 7.98 29.17
CA LEU A 469 2.34 6.93 29.49
C LEU A 469 3.68 7.26 28.83
N ASP A 470 4.78 7.05 29.55
CA ASP A 470 6.12 7.21 29.02
C ASP A 470 6.35 6.22 27.87
N PRO A 471 6.70 6.71 26.65
CA PRO A 471 6.96 5.85 25.51
C PRO A 471 8.17 4.91 25.71
N ALA A 472 9.05 5.16 26.68
CA ALA A 472 10.16 4.28 27.02
C ALA A 472 9.78 3.12 27.96
N GLY A 473 8.54 3.09 28.48
CA GLY A 473 8.07 2.07 29.40
C GLY A 473 8.73 2.18 30.78
N SER A 474 8.13 2.99 31.67
CA SER A 474 8.29 2.87 33.12
C SER A 474 6.94 2.80 33.82
#